data_AF-A0A8X7ZUL1-F1
#
_entry.id   AF-A0A8X7ZUL1-F1
#
_cell.length_a   1.000
_cell.length_b   1.000
_cell.length_c   1.000
_cell.angle_alpha   90.00
_cell.angle_beta   90.00
_cell.angle_gamma   90.00
#
_symmetry.space_group_name_H-M   'P 1'
#
loop_
_entity.id
_entity.type
_entity.pdbx_description
1 polymer ?
#
loop_
_entity_poly.entity_id
_entity_poly.type
_entity_poly.pdbx_seq_one_letter_code
_entity_poly.pdbx_strand_id
1 'polypeptide(L)'
;MILPRNLISLSQTKQAHARIIVSSLAGKASLMGHLLSFLAIFPSSPFDYSLSIYRTIKNPNVFASNNMIRCFAKSDSPLQSLVLYSSVLRNCVRPNNYSFTFLLQACSKGLGLDEGVQVHGHVLKFGFGEDVYVRNALIHLYSSCCRTESSKQVFDESPHHCDVVTWNAMLAGFARDGQVSVVEKLFDEMPGRDVISWNTMLMAYVHNGNLGEALECFKRMRESGLVPDEATLVTMLSASAQLSLLEHGRSIHSIIDSLNLPMTISIGTALLDMYAKCGCIEQSRLLFENMPRREVSTWNVMICGLASHGLGKDALTLFERFLNEGLHPMNVTFVGVLNACSRAGLVKEGRHYFQMMTDSYGIEPEMEHYGCMVDLLGRAGLVFEAIKVIENMAISPDPVLWAMVLCACRIHGLPELGEKIGNRLIELDPTYDGHYVQLASIYANSRKWEDVVRVRRLMAERNTSKVAGWSLIEAQGKVHRFVAGHGEHEQSLEIQKMLEIIETRLAAAGYVPNVSPVLHDIGEEEKENAIKVHSERLAIAFGLLVTGPGSCIRIVKNLRVCWDCHEVTKMITRVFGREIIVRDGSRFHHFKEGKCSCLDYW
;
A
#
# COMPACT_ATOMS: atom_id res chain seq x y z
N MET A 1 -54.13 8.27 -5.25
CA MET A 1 -53.08 8.53 -4.23
C MET A 1 -51.74 8.19 -4.84
N ILE A 2 -51.06 9.20 -5.40
CA ILE A 2 -49.78 9.04 -6.11
C ILE A 2 -48.69 9.08 -5.04
N LEU A 3 -47.90 8.02 -4.89
CA LEU A 3 -46.66 8.07 -4.10
C LEU A 3 -45.79 9.20 -4.67
N PRO A 4 -45.23 10.11 -3.84
CA PRO A 4 -44.35 11.17 -4.33
C PRO A 4 -43.24 10.54 -5.18
N ARG A 5 -42.98 11.09 -6.37
CA ARG A 5 -42.01 10.50 -7.32
C ARG A 5 -40.60 10.38 -6.73
N ASN A 6 -40.25 11.13 -5.68
CA ASN A 6 -38.96 11.07 -4.99
C ASN A 6 -39.14 11.03 -3.45
N LEU A 7 -39.00 9.86 -2.83
CA LEU A 7 -38.80 9.73 -1.39
C LEU A 7 -37.28 9.77 -1.13
N ILE A 8 -36.79 10.79 -0.42
CA ILE A 8 -35.34 11.10 -0.32
C ILE A 8 -34.73 10.56 0.98
N SER A 9 -35.56 10.27 2.00
CA SER A 9 -35.08 9.83 3.32
C SER A 9 -35.87 8.64 3.86
N LEU A 10 -35.21 7.84 4.72
CA LEU A 10 -35.83 6.70 5.40
C LEU A 10 -37.07 7.10 6.22
N SER A 11 -37.06 8.30 6.82
CA SER A 11 -38.20 8.84 7.57
C SER A 11 -39.40 9.11 6.66
N GLN A 12 -39.19 9.69 5.48
CA GLN A 12 -40.24 9.89 4.47
C GLN A 12 -40.81 8.56 3.96
N THR A 13 -39.98 7.54 3.76
CA THR A 13 -40.43 6.20 3.36
C THR A 13 -41.25 5.52 4.46
N LYS A 14 -40.86 5.68 5.74
CA LYS A 14 -41.66 5.22 6.89
C LYS A 14 -43.02 5.92 6.96
N GLN A 15 -43.07 7.23 6.73
CA GLN A 15 -44.32 8.00 6.70
C GLN A 15 -45.24 7.56 5.54
N ALA A 16 -44.67 7.31 4.36
CA ALA A 16 -45.42 6.80 3.21
C ALA A 16 -46.01 5.41 3.49
N HIS A 17 -45.23 4.52 4.12
CA HIS A 17 -45.69 3.20 4.54
C HIS A 17 -46.84 3.28 5.57
N ALA A 18 -46.73 4.15 6.58
CA ALA A 18 -47.80 4.36 7.55
C ALA A 18 -49.11 4.83 6.90
N ARG A 19 -49.04 5.75 5.93
CA ARG A 19 -50.21 6.22 5.17
C ARG A 19 -50.87 5.10 4.35
N ILE A 20 -50.08 4.20 3.76
CA ILE A 20 -50.60 3.04 3.02
C ILE A 20 -51.35 2.09 3.94
N ILE A 21 -50.84 1.86 5.16
CA ILE A 21 -51.50 1.03 6.18
C ILE A 21 -52.83 1.66 6.61
N VAL A 22 -52.82 2.94 6.99
CA VAL A 22 -54.02 3.67 7.45
C VAL A 22 -55.08 3.75 6.36
N SER A 23 -54.68 3.82 5.09
CA SER A 23 -55.61 3.85 3.95
C SER A 23 -56.14 2.47 3.52
N SER A 24 -55.84 1.40 4.28
CA SER A 24 -56.17 0.00 3.97
C SER A 24 -55.64 -0.47 2.60
N LEU A 25 -54.58 0.16 2.10
CA LEU A 25 -53.96 -0.16 0.81
C LEU A 25 -52.79 -1.14 0.93
N ALA A 26 -52.49 -1.62 2.16
CA ALA A 26 -51.37 -2.52 2.44
C ALA A 26 -51.44 -3.86 1.68
N GLY A 27 -52.64 -4.29 1.26
CA GLY A 27 -52.81 -5.49 0.44
C GLY A 27 -52.38 -5.34 -1.03
N LYS A 28 -52.08 -4.12 -1.51
CA LYS A 28 -51.66 -3.89 -2.89
C LYS A 28 -50.15 -4.12 -3.06
N ALA A 29 -49.79 -5.29 -3.57
CA ALA A 29 -48.40 -5.69 -3.82
C ALA A 29 -47.59 -4.68 -4.66
N SER A 30 -48.23 -3.96 -5.59
CA SER A 30 -47.56 -2.93 -6.39
C SER A 30 -47.07 -1.74 -5.55
N LEU A 31 -47.89 -1.23 -4.62
CA LEU A 31 -47.52 -0.10 -3.76
C LEU A 31 -46.41 -0.49 -2.78
N MET A 32 -46.51 -1.68 -2.20
CA MET A 32 -45.45 -2.22 -1.32
C MET A 32 -44.16 -2.49 -2.09
N GLY A 33 -44.24 -2.95 -3.34
CA GLY A 33 -43.08 -3.10 -4.22
C GLY A 33 -42.36 -1.78 -4.51
N HIS A 34 -43.08 -0.68 -4.69
CA HIS A 34 -42.46 0.64 -4.88
C HIS A 34 -41.79 1.15 -3.59
N LEU A 35 -42.37 0.89 -2.41
CA LEU A 35 -41.69 1.19 -1.16
C LEU A 35 -40.36 0.42 -1.04
N LEU A 36 -40.38 -0.87 -1.37
CA LEU A 36 -39.18 -1.70 -1.37
C LEU A 36 -38.12 -1.19 -2.35
N SER A 37 -38.51 -0.68 -3.53
CA SER A 37 -37.52 -0.11 -4.47
C SER A 37 -36.82 1.12 -3.91
N PHE A 38 -37.53 2.00 -3.19
CA PHE A 38 -36.87 3.13 -2.51
C PHE A 38 -35.92 2.63 -1.41
N LEU A 39 -36.33 1.62 -0.65
CA LEU A 39 -35.49 1.07 0.43
C LEU A 39 -34.23 0.37 -0.10
N ALA A 40 -34.32 -0.31 -1.24
CA ALA A 40 -33.22 -1.04 -1.86
C ALA A 40 -32.14 -0.14 -2.49
N ILE A 41 -32.45 1.14 -2.74
CA ILE A 41 -31.50 2.09 -3.33
C ILE A 41 -30.55 2.66 -2.27
N PHE A 42 -30.96 2.75 -1.00
CA PHE A 42 -30.11 3.31 0.06
C PHE A 42 -28.77 2.54 0.18
N PRO A 43 -27.65 3.26 0.43
CA PRO A 43 -26.32 2.66 0.63
C PRO A 43 -26.31 1.61 1.75
N SER A 44 -26.83 1.97 2.92
CA SER A 44 -27.14 1.07 4.04
C SER A 44 -28.63 0.75 4.01
N SER A 45 -29.00 -0.22 3.16
CA SER A 45 -30.39 -0.66 3.03
C SER A 45 -30.92 -1.13 4.39
N PRO A 46 -32.08 -0.61 4.88
CA PRO A 46 -32.61 -0.95 6.20
C PRO A 46 -33.24 -2.34 6.16
N PHE A 47 -32.40 -3.36 6.22
CA PHE A 47 -32.73 -4.73 5.86
C PHE A 47 -33.94 -5.28 6.62
N ASP A 48 -33.94 -5.20 7.96
CA ASP A 48 -35.03 -5.72 8.78
C ASP A 48 -36.37 -5.04 8.49
N TYR A 49 -36.31 -3.73 8.21
CA TYR A 49 -37.49 -2.96 7.85
C TYR A 49 -38.03 -3.36 6.48
N SER A 50 -37.16 -3.49 5.47
CA SER A 50 -37.54 -3.98 4.13
C SER A 50 -38.13 -5.40 4.20
N LEU A 51 -37.50 -6.30 4.96
CA LEU A 51 -37.97 -7.67 5.14
C LEU A 51 -39.35 -7.72 5.82
N SER A 52 -39.58 -6.85 6.81
CA SER A 52 -40.88 -6.74 7.47
C SER A 52 -42.00 -6.36 6.49
N ILE A 53 -41.74 -5.39 5.59
CA ILE A 53 -42.69 -4.97 4.56
C ILE A 53 -42.95 -6.13 3.60
N TYR A 54 -41.89 -6.79 3.11
CA TYR A 54 -42.03 -7.88 2.15
C TYR A 54 -42.87 -9.03 2.69
N ARG A 55 -42.72 -9.40 3.97
CA ARG A 55 -43.51 -10.45 4.64
C ARG A 55 -45.00 -10.14 4.72
N THR A 56 -45.42 -8.88 4.65
CA THR A 56 -46.85 -8.51 4.65
C THR A 56 -47.53 -8.73 3.29
N ILE A 57 -46.76 -8.93 2.21
CA ILE A 57 -47.28 -9.08 0.86
C ILE A 57 -47.71 -10.54 0.64
N LYS A 58 -49.02 -10.80 0.59
CA LYS A 58 -49.57 -12.16 0.38
C LYS A 58 -49.11 -12.82 -0.93
N ASN A 59 -49.04 -12.05 -2.01
CA ASN A 59 -48.63 -12.51 -3.35
C ASN A 59 -47.61 -11.53 -3.95
N PRO A 60 -46.31 -11.68 -3.63
CA PRO A 60 -45.29 -10.77 -4.13
C PRO A 60 -45.06 -10.98 -5.64
N ASN A 61 -45.11 -9.89 -6.42
CA ASN A 61 -44.76 -9.92 -7.83
C ASN A 61 -43.24 -9.89 -8.03
N VAL A 62 -42.77 -10.16 -9.26
CA VAL A 62 -41.33 -10.17 -9.59
C VAL A 62 -40.63 -8.86 -9.22
N PHE A 63 -41.31 -7.72 -9.35
CA PHE A 63 -40.77 -6.42 -8.99
C PHE A 63 -40.49 -6.28 -7.49
N ALA A 64 -41.46 -6.62 -6.63
CA ALA A 64 -41.27 -6.59 -5.17
C ALA A 64 -40.18 -7.59 -4.73
N SER A 65 -40.18 -8.78 -5.32
CA SER A 65 -39.18 -9.82 -5.05
C SER A 65 -37.76 -9.38 -5.45
N ASN A 66 -37.58 -8.78 -6.63
CA ASN A 66 -36.28 -8.29 -7.09
C ASN A 66 -35.70 -7.20 -6.19
N ASN A 67 -36.54 -6.28 -5.70
CA ASN A 67 -36.08 -5.25 -4.78
C ASN A 67 -35.66 -5.85 -3.42
N MET A 68 -36.33 -6.90 -2.96
CA MET A 68 -35.91 -7.62 -1.76
C MET A 68 -34.62 -8.43 -1.99
N ILE A 69 -34.48 -9.11 -3.13
CA ILE A 69 -33.24 -9.79 -3.55
C ILE A 69 -32.07 -8.78 -3.57
N ARG A 70 -32.29 -7.57 -4.12
CA ARG A 70 -31.29 -6.49 -4.12
C ARG A 70 -30.90 -6.05 -2.71
N CYS A 71 -31.85 -5.98 -1.78
CA CYS A 71 -31.56 -5.69 -0.37
C CYS A 71 -30.67 -6.77 0.24
N PHE A 72 -30.98 -8.06 0.00
CA PHE A 72 -30.13 -9.17 0.44
C PHE A 72 -28.73 -9.09 -0.18
N ALA A 73 -28.61 -8.85 -1.48
CA ALA A 73 -27.32 -8.75 -2.17
C ALA A 73 -26.40 -7.67 -1.57
N LYS A 74 -26.98 -6.60 -1.02
CA LYS A 74 -26.25 -5.53 -0.32
C LYS A 74 -25.98 -5.82 1.16
N SER A 75 -26.70 -6.75 1.79
CA SER A 75 -26.57 -7.08 3.21
C SER A 75 -25.29 -7.85 3.55
N ASP A 76 -25.06 -8.09 4.83
CA ASP A 76 -23.95 -8.92 5.32
C ASP A 76 -24.16 -10.42 5.09
N SER A 77 -25.36 -10.83 4.65
CA SER A 77 -25.71 -12.21 4.32
C SER A 77 -26.24 -12.34 2.88
N PRO A 78 -25.40 -12.05 1.86
CA PRO A 78 -25.87 -11.94 0.47
C PRO A 78 -26.47 -13.23 -0.10
N LEU A 79 -25.92 -14.40 0.26
CA LEU A 79 -26.38 -15.70 -0.24
C LEU A 79 -27.82 -16.06 0.20
N GLN A 80 -28.36 -15.41 1.24
CA GLN A 80 -29.78 -15.59 1.61
C GLN A 80 -30.76 -15.12 0.52
N SER A 81 -30.29 -14.28 -0.42
CA SER A 81 -31.06 -13.92 -1.62
C SER A 81 -31.49 -15.15 -2.45
N LEU A 82 -30.71 -16.24 -2.44
CA LEU A 82 -30.98 -17.48 -3.16
C LEU A 82 -32.12 -18.29 -2.52
N VAL A 83 -32.23 -18.21 -1.19
CA VAL A 83 -33.35 -18.82 -0.45
C VAL A 83 -34.64 -18.10 -0.81
N LEU A 84 -34.62 -16.77 -0.87
CA LEU A 84 -35.75 -15.97 -1.32
C LEU A 84 -36.10 -16.30 -2.78
N TYR A 85 -35.11 -16.37 -3.67
CA TYR A 85 -35.32 -16.77 -5.07
C TYR A 85 -35.97 -18.14 -5.20
N SER A 86 -35.55 -19.12 -4.41
CA SER A 86 -36.17 -20.44 -4.37
C SER A 86 -37.65 -20.37 -3.96
N SER A 87 -38.00 -19.49 -3.01
CA SER A 87 -39.40 -19.23 -2.65
C SER A 87 -40.18 -18.57 -3.79
N VAL A 88 -39.58 -17.62 -4.50
CA VAL A 88 -40.18 -16.95 -5.68
C VAL A 88 -40.53 -17.96 -6.77
N LEU A 89 -39.63 -18.92 -7.05
CA LEU A 89 -39.88 -19.99 -8.00
C LEU A 89 -41.00 -20.95 -7.56
N ARG A 90 -41.05 -21.32 -6.27
CA ARG A 90 -42.14 -22.16 -5.71
C ARG A 90 -43.51 -21.48 -5.82
N ASN A 91 -43.55 -20.16 -5.77
CA ASN A 91 -44.76 -19.36 -5.97
C ASN A 91 -45.07 -19.10 -7.46
N CYS A 92 -44.41 -19.79 -8.38
CA CYS A 92 -44.60 -19.68 -9.84
C CYS A 92 -44.39 -18.28 -10.41
N VAL A 93 -43.60 -17.43 -9.73
CA VAL A 93 -43.26 -16.10 -10.23
C VAL A 93 -42.06 -16.21 -11.17
N ARG A 94 -42.25 -15.84 -12.44
CA ARG A 94 -41.21 -15.93 -13.46
C ARG A 94 -40.09 -14.89 -13.21
N PRO A 95 -38.82 -15.32 -13.09
CA PRO A 95 -37.68 -14.39 -12.98
C PRO A 95 -37.45 -13.60 -14.26
N ASN A 96 -36.75 -12.47 -14.15
CA ASN A 96 -36.29 -11.67 -15.29
C ASN A 96 -34.79 -11.32 -15.16
N ASN A 97 -34.26 -10.57 -16.12
CA ASN A 97 -32.86 -10.13 -16.12
C ASN A 97 -32.42 -9.46 -14.81
N TYR A 98 -33.23 -8.56 -14.24
CA TYR A 98 -32.95 -7.94 -12.94
C TYR A 98 -32.84 -8.96 -11.79
N SER A 99 -33.67 -10.01 -11.80
CA SER A 99 -33.56 -11.09 -10.80
C SER A 99 -32.16 -11.70 -10.84
N PHE A 100 -31.68 -12.05 -12.03
CA PHE A 100 -30.37 -12.70 -12.22
C PHE A 100 -29.22 -11.75 -11.91
N THR A 101 -29.25 -10.50 -12.35
CA THR A 101 -28.20 -9.50 -12.03
C THR A 101 -28.01 -9.36 -10.52
N PHE A 102 -29.09 -9.28 -9.73
CA PHE A 102 -28.98 -9.15 -8.28
C PHE A 102 -28.56 -10.45 -7.58
N LEU A 103 -28.97 -11.61 -8.08
CA LEU A 103 -28.53 -12.91 -7.55
C LEU A 103 -27.04 -13.13 -7.81
N LEU A 104 -26.56 -12.83 -9.01
CA LEU A 104 -25.15 -12.91 -9.37
C LEU A 104 -24.30 -11.91 -8.56
N GLN A 105 -24.81 -10.69 -8.35
CA GLN A 105 -24.19 -9.73 -7.42
C GLN A 105 -24.06 -10.31 -6.01
N ALA A 106 -25.10 -10.97 -5.51
CA ALA A 106 -25.07 -11.60 -4.20
C ALA A 106 -24.05 -12.75 -4.12
N CYS A 107 -24.01 -13.63 -5.13
CA CYS A 107 -23.01 -14.70 -5.21
C CYS A 107 -21.59 -14.14 -5.27
N SER A 108 -21.38 -13.05 -6.02
CA SER A 108 -20.08 -12.37 -6.10
C SER A 108 -19.65 -11.77 -4.76
N LYS A 109 -20.56 -11.09 -4.04
CA LYS A 109 -20.25 -10.53 -2.71
C LYS A 109 -20.01 -11.63 -1.67
N GLY A 110 -20.77 -12.73 -1.75
CA GLY A 110 -20.63 -13.88 -0.85
C GLY A 110 -19.52 -14.86 -1.21
N LEU A 111 -18.80 -14.62 -2.32
CA LEU A 111 -17.82 -15.55 -2.91
C LEU A 111 -18.38 -16.98 -3.11
N GLY A 112 -19.69 -17.09 -3.35
CA GLY A 112 -20.40 -18.35 -3.53
C GLY A 112 -20.33 -18.83 -4.98
N LEU A 113 -19.23 -19.49 -5.34
CA LEU A 113 -19.00 -19.97 -6.71
C LEU A 113 -20.01 -21.04 -7.12
N ASP A 114 -20.26 -22.03 -6.27
CA ASP A 114 -21.15 -23.15 -6.57
C ASP A 114 -22.59 -22.69 -6.79
N GLU A 115 -23.07 -21.79 -5.92
CA GLU A 115 -24.37 -21.16 -6.09
C GLU A 115 -24.41 -20.27 -7.32
N GLY A 116 -23.33 -19.53 -7.59
CA GLY A 116 -23.18 -18.71 -8.78
C GLY A 116 -23.31 -19.52 -10.08
N VAL A 117 -22.68 -20.71 -10.14
CA VAL A 117 -22.79 -21.64 -11.29
C VAL A 117 -24.22 -22.15 -11.44
N GLN A 118 -24.93 -22.44 -10.34
CA GLN A 118 -26.35 -22.83 -10.41
C GLN A 118 -27.23 -21.69 -10.95
N VAL A 119 -26.99 -20.46 -10.51
CA VAL A 119 -27.69 -19.27 -11.02
C VAL A 119 -27.38 -19.08 -12.51
N HIS A 120 -26.15 -19.29 -12.95
CA HIS A 120 -25.78 -19.25 -14.36
C HIS A 120 -26.53 -20.31 -15.19
N GLY A 121 -26.66 -21.54 -14.68
CA GLY A 121 -27.50 -22.56 -15.31
C GLY A 121 -28.98 -22.12 -15.45
N HIS A 122 -29.52 -21.41 -14.46
CA HIS A 122 -30.85 -20.82 -14.57
C HIS A 122 -30.90 -19.67 -15.59
N VAL A 123 -29.88 -18.82 -15.68
CA VAL A 123 -29.80 -17.76 -16.71
C VAL A 123 -29.97 -18.35 -18.11
N LEU A 124 -29.23 -19.41 -18.43
CA LEU A 124 -29.33 -20.10 -19.72
C LEU A 124 -30.71 -20.74 -19.91
N LYS A 125 -31.22 -21.46 -18.90
CA LYS A 125 -32.54 -22.11 -18.93
C LYS A 125 -33.69 -21.13 -19.20
N PHE A 126 -33.63 -19.92 -18.64
CA PHE A 126 -34.67 -18.91 -18.80
C PHE A 126 -34.45 -17.98 -20.03
N GLY A 127 -33.36 -18.18 -20.78
CA GLY A 127 -33.09 -17.46 -22.03
C GLY A 127 -32.49 -16.06 -21.83
N PHE A 128 -31.79 -15.81 -20.73
CA PHE A 128 -31.15 -14.52 -20.43
C PHE A 128 -29.63 -14.51 -20.68
N GLY A 129 -29.09 -15.53 -21.37
CA GLY A 129 -27.65 -15.64 -21.67
C GLY A 129 -27.10 -14.49 -22.52
N GLU A 130 -27.92 -13.93 -23.43
CA GLU A 130 -27.53 -12.81 -24.30
C GLU A 130 -27.82 -11.43 -23.68
N ASP A 131 -28.42 -11.35 -22.48
CA ASP A 131 -28.67 -10.05 -21.84
C ASP A 131 -27.36 -9.45 -21.31
N VAL A 132 -26.99 -8.27 -21.81
CA VAL A 132 -25.71 -7.60 -21.50
C VAL A 132 -25.54 -7.37 -20.00
N TYR A 133 -26.59 -7.01 -19.27
CA TYR A 133 -26.51 -6.77 -17.82
C TYR A 133 -26.31 -8.06 -17.04
N VAL A 134 -26.92 -9.16 -17.48
CA VAL A 134 -26.72 -10.48 -16.88
C VAL A 134 -25.31 -11.01 -17.19
N ARG A 135 -24.81 -10.85 -18.42
CA ARG A 135 -23.43 -11.22 -18.79
C ARG A 135 -22.39 -10.43 -18.00
N ASN A 136 -22.55 -9.12 -17.87
CA ASN A 136 -21.66 -8.29 -17.06
C ASN A 136 -21.62 -8.78 -15.60
N ALA A 137 -22.76 -9.20 -15.05
CA ALA A 137 -22.84 -9.78 -13.71
C ALA A 137 -22.20 -11.18 -13.61
N LEU A 138 -22.29 -12.01 -14.66
CA LEU A 138 -21.62 -13.31 -14.74
C LEU A 138 -20.10 -13.18 -14.79
N ILE A 139 -19.59 -12.27 -15.64
CA ILE A 139 -18.16 -11.94 -15.74
C ILE A 139 -17.65 -11.45 -14.39
N HIS A 140 -18.36 -10.52 -13.75
CA HIS A 140 -17.98 -10.02 -12.43
C HIS A 140 -18.00 -11.13 -11.36
N LEU A 141 -18.99 -12.04 -11.38
CA LEU A 141 -19.05 -13.20 -10.48
C LEU A 141 -17.82 -14.09 -10.64
N TYR A 142 -17.56 -14.59 -11.86
CA TYR A 142 -16.46 -15.51 -12.10
C TYR A 142 -15.11 -14.86 -11.81
N SER A 143 -14.93 -13.59 -12.19
CA SER A 143 -13.74 -12.81 -11.85
C SER A 143 -13.57 -12.64 -10.33
N SER A 144 -14.65 -12.40 -9.59
CA SER A 144 -14.58 -12.24 -8.13
C SER A 144 -14.30 -13.53 -7.38
N CYS A 145 -14.68 -14.68 -7.94
CA CYS A 145 -14.37 -16.00 -7.39
C CYS A 145 -13.07 -16.59 -7.96
N CYS A 146 -12.17 -15.77 -8.52
CA CYS A 146 -10.87 -16.17 -9.09
C CYS A 146 -10.98 -17.26 -10.18
N ARG A 147 -12.05 -17.24 -10.99
CA ARG A 147 -12.26 -18.12 -12.15
C ARG A 147 -12.16 -17.33 -13.46
N THR A 148 -11.00 -16.73 -13.70
CA THR A 148 -10.71 -15.87 -14.85
C THR A 148 -10.96 -16.55 -16.19
N GLU A 149 -10.63 -17.85 -16.33
CA GLU A 149 -10.93 -18.64 -17.53
C GLU A 149 -12.44 -18.75 -17.81
N SER A 150 -13.26 -19.02 -16.79
CA SER A 150 -14.72 -19.06 -16.94
C SER A 150 -15.30 -17.69 -17.27
N SER A 151 -14.72 -16.62 -16.70
CA SER A 151 -15.06 -15.25 -17.07
C SER A 151 -14.76 -14.98 -18.54
N LYS A 152 -13.60 -15.43 -19.02
CA LYS A 152 -13.18 -15.30 -20.43
C LYS A 152 -14.09 -16.09 -21.37
N GLN A 153 -14.49 -17.30 -21.01
CA GLN A 153 -15.45 -18.08 -21.78
C GLN A 153 -16.79 -17.33 -21.97
N VAL A 154 -17.36 -16.82 -20.87
CA VAL A 154 -18.61 -16.03 -20.94
C VAL A 154 -18.43 -14.79 -21.81
N PHE A 155 -17.24 -14.18 -21.81
CA PHE A 155 -16.91 -13.03 -22.65
C PHE A 155 -16.80 -13.39 -24.15
N ASP A 156 -16.08 -14.47 -24.48
CA ASP A 156 -15.78 -14.91 -25.84
C ASP A 156 -17.01 -15.50 -26.57
N GLU A 157 -18.03 -15.98 -25.84
CA GLU A 157 -19.25 -16.57 -26.42
C GLU A 157 -20.06 -15.60 -27.32
N SER A 158 -20.05 -14.29 -27.00
CA SER A 158 -20.77 -13.26 -27.77
C SER A 158 -19.99 -11.94 -27.86
N PRO A 159 -18.95 -11.84 -28.72
CA PRO A 159 -18.08 -10.65 -28.80
C PRO A 159 -18.81 -9.40 -29.30
N HIS A 160 -19.84 -9.58 -30.14
CA HIS A 160 -20.60 -8.47 -30.74
C HIS A 160 -21.55 -7.76 -29.75
N HIS A 161 -21.74 -8.31 -28.55
CA HIS A 161 -22.60 -7.76 -27.51
C HIS A 161 -21.82 -7.20 -26.30
N CYS A 162 -20.48 -7.17 -26.37
CA CYS A 162 -19.64 -6.61 -25.33
C CYS A 162 -19.62 -5.08 -25.41
N ASP A 163 -20.16 -4.42 -24.38
CA ASP A 163 -20.04 -2.97 -24.21
C ASP A 163 -18.77 -2.63 -23.41
N VAL A 164 -18.45 -1.34 -23.29
CA VAL A 164 -17.27 -0.87 -22.54
C VAL A 164 -17.28 -1.39 -21.09
N VAL A 165 -18.47 -1.59 -20.49
CA VAL A 165 -18.61 -2.15 -19.14
C VAL A 165 -18.22 -3.62 -19.11
N THR A 166 -18.60 -4.41 -20.12
CA THR A 166 -18.17 -5.80 -20.28
C THR A 166 -16.65 -5.91 -20.34
N TRP A 167 -16.01 -5.07 -21.16
CA TRP A 167 -14.54 -5.03 -21.29
C TRP A 167 -13.86 -4.60 -19.99
N ASN A 168 -14.36 -3.55 -19.32
CA ASN A 168 -13.82 -3.08 -18.04
C ASN A 168 -13.92 -4.16 -16.95
N ALA A 169 -15.01 -4.94 -16.91
CA ALA A 169 -15.16 -6.05 -15.97
C ALA A 169 -14.11 -7.16 -16.22
N MET A 170 -13.81 -7.47 -17.48
CA MET A 170 -12.75 -8.42 -17.84
C MET A 170 -11.36 -7.91 -17.46
N LEU A 171 -11.05 -6.64 -17.76
CA LEU A 171 -9.78 -6.02 -17.37
C LEU A 171 -9.59 -6.08 -15.85
N ALA A 172 -10.62 -5.71 -15.07
CA ALA A 172 -10.56 -5.71 -13.63
C ALA A 172 -10.36 -7.12 -13.04
N GLY A 173 -10.95 -8.14 -13.67
CA GLY A 173 -10.77 -9.55 -13.29
C GLY A 173 -9.33 -10.01 -13.45
N PHE A 174 -8.73 -9.80 -14.62
CA PHE A 174 -7.34 -10.18 -14.89
C PHE A 174 -6.32 -9.30 -14.14
N ALA A 175 -6.62 -8.02 -13.93
CA ALA A 175 -5.78 -7.12 -13.14
C ALA A 175 -5.66 -7.58 -11.68
N ARG A 176 -6.77 -8.05 -11.09
CA ARG A 176 -6.79 -8.59 -9.72
C ARG A 176 -5.98 -9.88 -9.58
N ASP A 177 -5.93 -10.68 -10.65
CA ASP A 177 -5.17 -11.93 -10.71
C ASP A 177 -3.68 -11.72 -11.06
N GLY A 178 -3.23 -10.47 -11.20
CA GLY A 178 -1.83 -10.13 -11.50
C GLY A 178 -1.40 -10.41 -12.95
N GLN A 179 -2.32 -10.78 -13.84
CA GLN A 179 -2.00 -11.13 -15.23
C GLN A 179 -1.89 -9.90 -16.15
N VAL A 180 -0.94 -8.99 -15.86
CA VAL A 180 -0.79 -7.69 -16.54
C VAL A 180 -0.70 -7.81 -18.07
N SER A 181 0.02 -8.81 -18.59
CA SER A 181 0.16 -9.03 -20.03
C SER A 181 -1.16 -9.33 -20.74
N VAL A 182 -2.09 -10.02 -20.06
CA VAL A 182 -3.44 -10.28 -20.58
C VAL A 182 -4.28 -9.01 -20.52
N VAL A 183 -4.13 -8.22 -19.46
CA VAL A 183 -4.81 -6.91 -19.30
C VAL A 183 -4.40 -5.97 -20.44
N GLU A 184 -3.10 -5.86 -20.74
CA GLU A 184 -2.58 -5.07 -21.87
C GLU A 184 -3.19 -5.48 -23.20
N LYS A 185 -3.18 -6.78 -23.49
CA LYS A 185 -3.74 -7.31 -24.73
C LYS A 185 -5.23 -7.02 -24.85
N LEU A 186 -6.00 -7.27 -23.79
CA LEU A 186 -7.43 -6.96 -23.76
C LEU A 186 -7.69 -5.47 -23.95
N PHE A 187 -6.89 -4.62 -23.30
CA PHE A 187 -7.02 -3.17 -23.41
C PHE A 187 -6.72 -2.67 -24.82
N ASP A 188 -5.74 -3.26 -25.51
CA ASP A 188 -5.40 -2.94 -26.89
C ASP A 188 -6.50 -3.38 -27.88
N GLU A 189 -7.19 -4.49 -27.60
CA GLU A 189 -8.33 -5.00 -28.38
C GLU A 189 -9.64 -4.22 -28.15
N MET A 190 -9.75 -3.41 -27.09
CA MET A 190 -10.96 -2.64 -26.77
C MET A 190 -11.34 -1.65 -27.88
N PRO A 191 -12.58 -1.71 -28.42
CA PRO A 191 -13.06 -0.78 -29.46
C PRO A 191 -13.18 0.67 -28.99
N GLY A 192 -13.43 0.89 -27.70
CA GLY A 192 -13.55 2.19 -27.07
C GLY A 192 -13.11 2.10 -25.62
N ARG A 193 -12.39 3.13 -25.15
CA ARG A 193 -11.80 3.19 -23.81
C ARG A 193 -12.32 4.41 -23.08
N ASP A 194 -12.79 4.22 -21.87
CA ASP A 194 -13.22 5.31 -20.99
C ASP A 194 -12.24 5.47 -19.82
N VAL A 195 -12.52 6.44 -18.94
CA VAL A 195 -11.69 6.69 -17.74
C VAL A 195 -11.56 5.43 -16.87
N ILE A 196 -12.58 4.57 -16.83
CA ILE A 196 -12.55 3.32 -16.06
C ILE A 196 -11.57 2.32 -16.69
N SER A 197 -11.54 2.19 -18.02
CA SER A 197 -10.56 1.36 -18.73
C SER A 197 -9.12 1.77 -18.39
N TRP A 198 -8.84 3.07 -18.46
CA TRP A 198 -7.51 3.61 -18.15
C TRP A 198 -7.15 3.48 -16.66
N ASN A 199 -8.10 3.73 -15.75
CA ASN A 199 -7.90 3.54 -14.32
C ASN A 199 -7.58 2.08 -13.98
N THR A 200 -8.23 1.14 -14.66
CA THR A 200 -7.97 -0.30 -14.46
C THR A 200 -6.56 -0.68 -14.89
N MET A 201 -6.10 -0.16 -16.04
CA MET A 201 -4.71 -0.33 -16.48
C MET A 201 -3.70 0.25 -15.49
N LEU A 202 -3.95 1.48 -15.03
CA LEU A 202 -3.08 2.16 -14.06
C LEU A 202 -2.99 1.37 -12.76
N MET A 203 -4.12 0.93 -12.21
CA MET A 203 -4.14 0.10 -11.01
C MET A 203 -3.41 -1.23 -11.22
N ALA A 204 -3.58 -1.88 -12.38
CA ALA A 204 -2.89 -3.13 -12.69
C ALA A 204 -1.36 -2.95 -12.66
N TYR A 205 -0.85 -1.89 -13.30
CA TYR A 205 0.58 -1.59 -13.27
C TYR A 205 1.09 -1.25 -11.87
N VAL A 206 0.37 -0.41 -11.11
CA VAL A 206 0.76 -0.01 -9.75
C VAL A 206 0.77 -1.21 -8.80
N HIS A 207 -0.24 -2.08 -8.84
CA HIS A 207 -0.31 -3.25 -7.96
C HIS A 207 0.77 -4.29 -8.25
N ASN A 208 1.24 -4.40 -9.50
CA ASN A 208 2.31 -5.31 -9.88
C ASN A 208 3.72 -4.68 -9.77
N GLY A 209 3.81 -3.42 -9.32
CA GLY A 209 5.09 -2.71 -9.19
C GLY A 209 5.69 -2.22 -10.51
N ASN A 210 4.96 -2.33 -11.61
CA ASN A 210 5.29 -1.82 -12.96
C ASN A 210 5.05 -0.31 -13.05
N LEU A 211 5.71 0.43 -12.18
CA LEU A 211 5.38 1.83 -11.92
C LEU A 211 5.79 2.76 -13.08
N GLY A 212 6.79 2.39 -13.89
CA GLY A 212 7.16 3.14 -15.09
C GLY A 212 6.09 3.08 -16.18
N GLU A 213 5.52 1.89 -16.39
CA GLU A 213 4.41 1.64 -17.30
C GLU A 213 3.13 2.36 -16.85
N ALA A 214 2.89 2.45 -15.53
CA ALA A 214 1.81 3.26 -14.98
C ALA A 214 1.94 4.75 -15.36
N LEU A 215 3.15 5.33 -15.30
CA LEU A 215 3.37 6.73 -15.68
C LEU A 215 3.10 6.97 -17.17
N GLU A 216 3.60 6.09 -18.04
CA GLU A 216 3.36 6.20 -19.48
C GLU A 216 1.89 6.00 -19.84
N CYS A 217 1.22 5.06 -19.15
CA CYS A 217 -0.23 4.86 -19.29
C CYS A 217 -1.02 6.14 -18.92
N PHE A 218 -0.65 6.83 -17.83
CA PHE A 218 -1.29 8.08 -17.43
C PHE A 218 -1.06 9.20 -18.43
N LYS A 219 0.15 9.28 -18.98
CA LYS A 219 0.48 10.23 -20.05
C LYS A 219 -0.37 9.98 -21.30
N ARG A 220 -0.46 8.72 -21.76
CA ARG A 220 -1.31 8.30 -22.89
C ARG A 220 -2.79 8.60 -22.65
N MET A 221 -3.29 8.38 -21.44
CA MET A 221 -4.66 8.74 -21.06
C MET A 221 -4.92 10.24 -21.29
N ARG A 222 -4.00 11.10 -20.86
CA ARG A 222 -4.13 12.56 -21.04
C ARG A 222 -4.00 13.00 -22.50
N GLU A 223 -3.09 12.39 -23.25
CA GLU A 223 -2.92 12.63 -24.69
C GLU A 223 -4.18 12.22 -25.49
N SER A 224 -4.95 11.26 -24.99
CA SER A 224 -6.25 10.88 -25.56
C SER A 224 -7.38 11.87 -25.26
N GLY A 225 -7.10 12.98 -24.56
CA GLY A 225 -8.06 14.04 -24.25
C GLY A 225 -9.00 13.72 -23.08
N LEU A 226 -8.77 12.62 -22.35
CA LEU A 226 -9.55 12.26 -21.18
C LEU A 226 -9.08 13.05 -19.95
N VAL A 227 -10.05 13.54 -19.17
CA VAL A 227 -9.79 14.22 -17.89
C VAL A 227 -9.65 13.16 -16.80
N PRO A 228 -8.53 13.10 -16.07
CA PRO A 228 -8.37 12.22 -14.92
C PRO A 228 -9.43 12.50 -13.85
N ASP A 229 -10.00 11.43 -13.29
CA ASP A 229 -10.90 11.56 -12.14
C ASP A 229 -10.11 11.48 -10.82
N GLU A 230 -10.83 11.64 -9.70
CA GLU A 230 -10.24 11.56 -8.37
C GLU A 230 -9.51 10.23 -8.13
N ALA A 231 -10.07 9.11 -8.60
CA ALA A 231 -9.48 7.79 -8.42
C ALA A 231 -8.17 7.65 -9.23
N THR A 232 -8.13 8.20 -10.46
CA THR A 232 -6.90 8.30 -11.25
C THR A 232 -5.81 9.03 -10.48
N LEU A 233 -6.12 10.21 -9.95
CA LEU A 233 -5.15 11.10 -9.31
C LEU A 233 -4.61 10.49 -8.01
N VAL A 234 -5.47 9.89 -7.19
CA VAL A 234 -5.05 9.16 -5.96
C VAL A 234 -4.12 8.00 -6.30
N THR A 235 -4.43 7.23 -7.36
CA THR A 235 -3.59 6.11 -7.81
C THR A 235 -2.20 6.59 -8.25
N MET A 236 -2.14 7.67 -9.02
CA MET A 236 -0.88 8.26 -9.47
C MET A 236 -0.05 8.87 -8.34
N LEU A 237 -0.70 9.49 -7.34
CA LEU A 237 -0.02 9.98 -6.14
C LEU A 237 0.58 8.84 -5.33
N SER A 238 -0.16 7.73 -5.16
CA SER A 238 0.34 6.52 -4.50
C SER A 238 1.55 5.93 -5.23
N ALA A 239 1.49 5.84 -6.57
CA ALA A 239 2.61 5.38 -7.39
C ALA A 239 3.86 6.27 -7.20
N SER A 240 3.66 7.59 -7.19
CA SER A 240 4.73 8.57 -6.97
C SER A 240 5.33 8.42 -5.56
N ALA A 241 4.50 8.18 -4.55
CA ALA A 241 4.92 7.94 -3.17
C ALA A 241 5.78 6.67 -3.02
N GLN A 242 5.39 5.58 -3.70
CA GLN A 242 6.11 4.31 -3.66
C GLN A 242 7.50 4.40 -4.28
N LEU A 243 7.62 5.11 -5.41
CA LEU A 243 8.90 5.33 -6.09
C LEU A 243 9.71 6.52 -5.56
N SER A 244 9.14 7.33 -4.66
CA SER A 244 9.70 8.60 -4.21
C SER A 244 9.94 9.61 -5.35
N LEU A 245 9.04 9.66 -6.35
CA LEU A 245 9.06 10.59 -7.48
C LEU A 245 8.40 11.91 -7.12
N LEU A 246 9.20 12.83 -6.59
CA LEU A 246 8.73 14.13 -6.14
C LEU A 246 8.30 15.03 -7.30
N GLU A 247 9.05 15.05 -8.41
CA GLU A 247 8.73 15.91 -9.56
C GLU A 247 7.40 15.46 -10.18
N HIS A 248 7.24 14.15 -10.36
CA HIS A 248 5.97 13.58 -10.81
C HIS A 248 4.82 13.86 -9.84
N GLY A 249 5.02 13.64 -8.53
CA GLY A 249 4.03 13.96 -7.51
C GLY A 249 3.59 15.42 -7.49
N ARG A 250 4.54 16.36 -7.67
CA ARG A 250 4.24 17.81 -7.81
C ARG A 250 3.48 18.12 -9.09
N SER A 251 3.80 17.45 -10.19
CA SER A 251 3.06 17.57 -11.45
C SER A 251 1.59 17.15 -11.26
N ILE A 252 1.32 16.02 -10.59
CA ILE A 252 -0.05 15.60 -10.27
C ILE A 252 -0.75 16.61 -9.35
N HIS A 253 -0.07 17.12 -8.32
CA HIS A 253 -0.64 18.14 -7.45
C HIS A 253 -1.01 19.41 -8.23
N SER A 254 -0.15 19.86 -9.15
CA SER A 254 -0.48 20.99 -10.03
C SER A 254 -1.66 20.69 -10.95
N ILE A 255 -1.85 19.44 -11.38
CA ILE A 255 -3.03 19.03 -12.17
C ILE A 255 -4.30 19.15 -11.31
N ILE A 256 -4.27 18.65 -10.06
CA ILE A 256 -5.38 18.77 -9.10
C ILE A 256 -5.79 20.24 -8.95
N ASP A 257 -4.81 21.13 -8.75
CA ASP A 257 -5.05 22.57 -8.62
C ASP A 257 -5.63 23.17 -9.91
N SER A 258 -5.07 22.81 -11.07
CA SER A 258 -5.52 23.34 -12.38
C SER A 258 -6.94 22.91 -12.75
N LEU A 259 -7.37 21.72 -12.31
CA LEU A 259 -8.71 21.20 -12.52
C LEU A 259 -9.73 21.79 -11.53
N ASN A 260 -9.28 22.62 -10.57
CA ASN A 260 -10.09 23.17 -9.47
C ASN A 260 -10.88 22.07 -8.73
N LEU A 261 -10.26 20.89 -8.57
CA LEU A 261 -10.89 19.80 -7.84
C LEU A 261 -10.96 20.14 -6.35
N PRO A 262 -12.07 19.83 -5.66
CA PRO A 262 -12.15 20.04 -4.22
C PRO A 262 -11.10 19.16 -3.52
N MET A 263 -10.45 19.70 -2.49
CA MET A 263 -9.54 18.94 -1.63
C MET A 263 -10.36 17.96 -0.77
N THR A 264 -10.66 16.79 -1.32
CA THR A 264 -11.30 15.69 -0.61
C THR A 264 -10.34 15.06 0.39
N ILE A 265 -10.86 14.29 1.33
CA ILE A 265 -10.03 13.56 2.33
C ILE A 265 -9.10 12.56 1.62
N SER A 266 -9.59 11.91 0.56
CA SER A 266 -8.84 10.98 -0.30
C SER A 266 -7.66 11.67 -0.99
N ILE A 267 -7.91 12.77 -1.72
CA ILE A 267 -6.85 13.52 -2.40
C ILE A 267 -5.85 14.09 -1.38
N GLY A 268 -6.35 14.71 -0.31
CA GLY A 268 -5.51 15.28 0.73
C GLY A 268 -4.61 14.23 1.38
N THR A 269 -5.17 13.09 1.79
CA THR A 269 -4.41 11.99 2.40
C THR A 269 -3.38 11.40 1.43
N ALA A 270 -3.70 11.26 0.14
CA ALA A 270 -2.76 10.79 -0.87
C ALA A 270 -1.61 11.79 -1.13
N LEU A 271 -1.89 13.10 -1.14
CA LEU A 271 -0.88 14.14 -1.25
C LEU A 271 0.05 14.17 -0.03
N LEU A 272 -0.50 14.00 1.19
CA LEU A 272 0.29 13.89 2.41
C LEU A 272 1.28 12.74 2.34
N ASP A 273 0.79 11.53 1.99
CA ASP A 273 1.61 10.33 1.89
C ASP A 273 2.67 10.47 0.81
N MET A 274 2.31 11.03 -0.35
CA MET A 274 3.25 11.32 -1.44
C MET A 274 4.36 12.27 -0.98
N TYR A 275 4.03 13.44 -0.42
CA TYR A 275 5.06 14.38 0.02
C TYR A 275 5.95 13.81 1.13
N ALA A 276 5.38 13.08 2.09
CA ALA A 276 6.14 12.41 3.14
C ALA A 276 7.11 11.38 2.53
N LYS A 277 6.61 10.43 1.72
CA LYS A 277 7.44 9.36 1.11
C LYS A 277 8.40 9.86 0.01
N CYS A 278 8.23 11.08 -0.49
CA CYS A 278 9.17 11.77 -1.36
C CYS A 278 10.19 12.65 -0.59
N GLY A 279 10.26 12.53 0.74
CA GLY A 279 11.24 13.24 1.57
C GLY A 279 10.89 14.71 1.87
N CYS A 280 9.68 15.16 1.59
CA CYS A 280 9.21 16.54 1.80
C CYS A 280 8.22 16.66 2.96
N ILE A 281 8.64 16.26 4.16
CA ILE A 281 7.76 16.20 5.33
C ILE A 281 7.15 17.56 5.71
N GLU A 282 7.87 18.66 5.54
CA GLU A 282 7.34 20.01 5.82
C GLU A 282 6.17 20.39 4.90
N GLN A 283 6.24 20.00 3.62
CA GLN A 283 5.13 20.23 2.69
C GLN A 283 3.91 19.38 3.05
N SER A 284 4.16 18.14 3.48
CA SER A 284 3.11 17.26 4.01
C SER A 284 2.47 17.89 5.25
N ARG A 285 3.27 18.40 6.20
CA ARG A 285 2.78 19.08 7.41
C ARG A 285 1.95 20.32 7.10
N LEU A 286 2.39 21.15 6.16
CA LEU A 286 1.64 22.33 5.72
C LEU A 286 0.29 21.94 5.12
N LEU A 287 0.27 20.91 4.26
CA LEU A 287 -0.98 20.43 3.66
C LEU A 287 -1.93 19.89 4.75
N PHE A 288 -1.40 19.17 5.73
CA PHE A 288 -2.18 18.60 6.83
C PHE A 288 -2.90 19.68 7.65
N GLU A 289 -2.20 20.76 8.02
CA GLU A 289 -2.80 21.85 8.78
C GLU A 289 -3.86 22.61 7.97
N ASN A 290 -3.70 22.67 6.64
CA ASN A 290 -4.64 23.34 5.73
C ASN A 290 -5.85 22.48 5.36
N MET A 291 -5.88 21.20 5.73
CA MET A 291 -7.03 20.34 5.41
C MET A 291 -8.26 20.70 6.25
N PRO A 292 -9.42 20.98 5.62
CA PRO A 292 -10.63 21.42 6.33
C PRO A 292 -11.28 20.29 7.14
N ARG A 293 -11.10 19.04 6.72
CA ARG A 293 -11.56 17.83 7.42
C ARG A 293 -10.45 16.79 7.38
N ARG A 294 -10.27 16.10 8.50
CA ARG A 294 -9.26 15.06 8.68
C ARG A 294 -9.93 13.85 9.31
N GLU A 295 -9.60 12.67 8.82
CA GLU A 295 -10.05 11.39 9.38
C GLU A 295 -8.86 10.63 9.97
N VAL A 296 -9.12 9.57 10.73
CA VAL A 296 -8.07 8.77 11.38
C VAL A 296 -6.97 8.32 10.40
N SER A 297 -7.32 8.02 9.15
CA SER A 297 -6.38 7.72 8.07
C SER A 297 -5.39 8.86 7.80
N THR A 298 -5.88 10.11 7.70
CA THR A 298 -5.07 11.31 7.48
C THR A 298 -4.06 11.54 8.61
N TRP A 299 -4.49 11.33 9.86
CA TRP A 299 -3.62 11.42 11.03
C TRP A 299 -2.55 10.32 11.05
N ASN A 300 -2.94 9.09 10.75
CA ASN A 300 -2.01 7.96 10.70
C ASN A 300 -0.91 8.17 9.66
N VAL A 301 -1.25 8.69 8.47
CA VAL A 301 -0.24 9.04 7.44
C VAL A 301 0.78 10.05 7.99
N MET A 302 0.33 11.09 8.69
CA MET A 302 1.25 12.08 9.26
C MET A 302 2.09 11.55 10.42
N ILE A 303 1.51 10.79 11.34
CA ILE A 303 2.23 10.18 12.47
C ILE A 303 3.33 9.24 11.93
N CYS A 304 2.99 8.36 10.98
CA CYS A 304 3.94 7.46 10.32
C CYS A 304 4.99 8.23 9.50
N GLY A 305 4.58 9.29 8.80
CA GLY A 305 5.46 10.18 8.05
C GLY A 305 6.52 10.81 8.96
N LEU A 306 6.11 11.48 10.03
CA LEU A 306 7.01 12.07 11.03
C LEU A 306 7.94 11.03 11.65
N ALA A 307 7.41 9.87 12.02
CA ALA A 307 8.22 8.75 12.53
C ALA A 307 9.32 8.34 11.56
N SER A 308 8.98 8.13 10.28
CA SER A 308 9.94 7.70 9.25
C SER A 308 11.01 8.76 8.95
N HIS A 309 10.74 10.02 9.25
CA HIS A 309 11.69 11.12 9.14
C HIS A 309 12.59 11.32 10.37
N GLY A 310 12.43 10.49 11.41
CA GLY A 310 13.17 10.62 12.67
C GLY A 310 12.60 11.68 13.61
N LEU A 311 11.45 12.26 13.29
CA LEU A 311 10.77 13.29 14.09
C LEU A 311 9.85 12.64 15.13
N GLY A 312 10.38 11.69 15.90
CA GLY A 312 9.57 10.85 16.78
C GLY A 312 8.82 11.63 17.86
N LYS A 313 9.44 12.66 18.45
CA LYS A 313 8.77 13.53 19.44
C LYS A 313 7.62 14.33 18.83
N ASP A 314 7.77 14.80 17.60
CA ASP A 314 6.70 15.52 16.88
C ASP A 314 5.55 14.57 16.55
N ALA A 315 5.86 13.32 16.19
CA ALA A 315 4.85 12.28 15.96
C ALA A 315 4.04 11.98 17.24
N LEU A 316 4.69 11.89 18.40
CA LEU A 316 4.00 11.72 19.69
C LEU A 316 3.15 12.94 20.05
N THR A 317 3.66 14.15 19.83
CA THR A 317 2.90 15.39 20.05
C THR A 317 1.65 15.43 19.16
N LEU A 318 1.78 14.98 17.91
CA LEU A 318 0.65 14.88 16.99
C LEU A 318 -0.35 13.81 17.42
N PHE A 319 0.11 12.69 17.98
CA PHE A 319 -0.75 11.65 18.54
C PHE A 319 -1.52 12.13 19.78
N GLU A 320 -0.91 12.91 20.66
CA GLU A 320 -1.62 13.53 21.78
C GLU A 320 -2.70 14.51 21.29
N ARG A 321 -2.42 15.30 20.24
CA ARG A 321 -3.44 16.13 19.60
C ARG A 321 -4.58 15.29 18.99
N PHE A 322 -4.25 14.16 18.36
CA PHE A 322 -5.23 13.21 17.82
C PHE A 322 -6.20 12.71 18.92
N LEU A 323 -5.68 12.36 20.10
CA LEU A 323 -6.49 11.95 21.24
C LEU A 323 -7.37 13.10 21.77
N ASN A 324 -6.81 14.31 21.86
CA ASN A 324 -7.54 15.50 22.32
C ASN A 324 -8.67 15.93 21.38
N GLU A 325 -8.61 15.57 20.09
CA GLU A 325 -9.71 15.76 19.14
C GLU A 325 -10.83 14.70 19.28
N GLY A 326 -10.72 13.79 20.25
CA GLY A 326 -11.72 12.76 20.54
C GLY A 326 -11.73 11.60 19.53
N LEU A 327 -10.64 11.43 18.78
CA LEU A 327 -10.48 10.34 17.82
C LEU A 327 -9.98 9.08 18.53
N HIS A 328 -10.51 7.92 18.13
CA HIS A 328 -10.11 6.64 18.66
C HIS A 328 -8.94 6.04 17.84
N PRO A 329 -7.80 5.71 18.47
CA PRO A 329 -6.71 5.00 17.82
C PRO A 329 -7.17 3.64 17.27
N MET A 330 -6.52 3.21 16.19
CA MET A 330 -6.65 1.86 15.62
C MET A 330 -5.28 1.16 15.61
N ASN A 331 -5.22 -0.11 15.20
CA ASN A 331 -3.96 -0.87 15.01
C ASN A 331 -2.87 -0.03 14.33
N VAL A 332 -3.17 0.51 13.14
CA VAL A 332 -2.22 1.30 12.35
C VAL A 332 -1.74 2.56 13.08
N THR A 333 -2.57 3.16 13.93
CA THR A 333 -2.20 4.34 14.73
C THR A 333 -1.09 3.99 15.71
N PHE A 334 -1.23 2.87 16.44
CA PHE A 334 -0.22 2.42 17.39
C PHE A 334 1.06 1.94 16.72
N VAL A 335 0.99 1.31 15.54
CA VAL A 335 2.18 1.01 14.73
C VAL A 335 2.97 2.29 14.41
N GLY A 336 2.29 3.39 14.05
CA GLY A 336 2.93 4.68 13.80
C GLY A 336 3.62 5.26 15.04
N VAL A 337 2.93 5.24 16.18
CA VAL A 337 3.44 5.73 17.48
C VAL A 337 4.63 4.91 17.98
N LEU A 338 4.55 3.58 17.93
CA LEU A 338 5.63 2.70 18.36
C LEU A 338 6.85 2.81 17.44
N ASN A 339 6.66 2.96 16.13
CA ASN A 339 7.74 3.27 15.20
C ASN A 339 8.41 4.62 15.50
N ALA A 340 7.64 5.63 15.90
CA ALA A 340 8.18 6.91 16.35
C ALA A 340 9.07 6.73 17.58
N CYS A 341 8.60 5.95 18.56
CA CYS A 341 9.39 5.60 19.74
C CYS A 341 10.67 4.84 19.38
N SER A 342 10.58 3.81 18.52
CA SER A 342 11.73 3.02 18.08
C SER A 342 12.82 3.89 17.47
N ARG A 343 12.46 4.72 16.48
CA ARG A 343 13.41 5.55 15.73
C ARG A 343 13.99 6.72 16.54
N ALA A 344 13.33 7.14 17.62
CA ALA A 344 13.80 8.18 18.53
C ALA A 344 14.42 7.63 19.83
N GLY A 345 14.45 6.31 20.02
CA GLY A 345 14.99 5.68 21.23
C GLY A 345 14.16 5.92 22.50
N LEU A 346 12.87 6.20 22.37
CA LEU A 346 11.95 6.55 23.46
C LEU A 346 11.38 5.28 24.11
N VAL A 347 12.23 4.55 24.84
CA VAL A 347 11.88 3.24 25.42
C VAL A 347 10.73 3.32 26.41
N LYS A 348 10.68 4.36 27.25
CA LYS A 348 9.65 4.50 28.29
C LYS A 348 8.28 4.74 27.67
N GLU A 349 8.24 5.64 26.69
CA GLU A 349 7.07 6.01 25.93
C GLU A 349 6.59 4.82 25.08
N GLY A 350 7.49 4.09 24.44
CA GLY A 350 7.16 2.88 23.69
C GLY A 350 6.44 1.83 24.55
N ARG A 351 6.94 1.55 25.76
CA ARG A 351 6.25 0.67 26.71
C ARG A 351 4.88 1.19 27.11
N HIS A 352 4.81 2.48 27.42
CA HIS A 352 3.58 3.12 27.86
C HIS A 352 2.48 2.98 26.79
N TYR A 353 2.79 3.31 25.53
CA TYR A 353 1.82 3.21 24.44
C TYR A 353 1.49 1.76 24.05
N PHE A 354 2.47 0.85 24.12
CA PHE A 354 2.22 -0.58 23.88
C PHE A 354 1.24 -1.15 24.92
N GLN A 355 1.39 -0.77 26.20
CA GLN A 355 0.46 -1.17 27.25
C GLN A 355 -0.91 -0.48 27.11
N MET A 356 -0.92 0.83 26.80
CA MET A 356 -2.14 1.60 26.63
C MET A 356 -3.04 1.05 25.51
N MET A 357 -2.44 0.56 24.43
CA MET A 357 -3.14 -0.08 23.31
C MET A 357 -4.06 -1.21 23.79
N THR A 358 -3.54 -2.09 24.64
CA THR A 358 -4.29 -3.23 25.17
C THR A 358 -5.22 -2.80 26.31
N ASP A 359 -4.69 -2.09 27.32
CA ASP A 359 -5.44 -1.80 28.55
C ASP A 359 -6.58 -0.79 28.35
N SER A 360 -6.36 0.24 27.52
CA SER A 360 -7.30 1.36 27.37
C SER A 360 -8.18 1.22 26.12
N TYR A 361 -7.69 0.55 25.07
CA TYR A 361 -8.39 0.44 23.80
C TYR A 361 -8.80 -0.99 23.42
N GLY A 362 -8.39 -2.01 24.19
CA GLY A 362 -8.73 -3.41 23.91
C GLY A 362 -8.16 -3.91 22.59
N ILE A 363 -7.08 -3.29 22.12
CA ILE A 363 -6.42 -3.64 20.87
C ILE A 363 -5.35 -4.70 21.16
N GLU A 364 -5.55 -5.89 20.60
CA GLU A 364 -4.60 -7.00 20.70
C GLU A 364 -3.37 -6.76 19.80
N PRO A 365 -2.14 -6.96 20.30
CA PRO A 365 -0.95 -6.71 19.49
C PRO A 365 -0.81 -7.66 18.29
N GLU A 366 -0.76 -7.08 17.10
CA GLU A 366 -0.39 -7.76 15.84
C GLU A 366 1.15 -7.80 15.62
N MET A 367 1.61 -8.52 14.59
CA MET A 367 3.04 -8.75 14.29
C MET A 367 3.83 -7.44 14.17
N GLU A 368 3.23 -6.42 13.57
CA GLU A 368 3.81 -5.09 13.35
C GLU A 368 4.09 -4.36 14.67
N HIS A 369 3.21 -4.51 15.66
CA HIS A 369 3.41 -3.92 16.99
C HIS A 369 4.58 -4.56 17.72
N TYR A 370 4.67 -5.90 17.68
CA TYR A 370 5.81 -6.63 18.21
C TYR A 370 7.11 -6.26 17.49
N GLY A 371 7.07 -6.12 16.16
CA GLY A 371 8.21 -5.66 15.36
C GLY A 371 8.73 -4.30 15.81
N CYS A 372 7.84 -3.33 16.06
CA CYS A 372 8.23 -2.02 16.57
C CYS A 372 8.88 -2.10 17.96
N MET A 373 8.35 -2.95 18.86
CA MET A 373 8.90 -3.12 20.21
C MET A 373 10.25 -3.84 20.22
N VAL A 374 10.40 -4.89 19.41
CA VAL A 374 11.67 -5.63 19.27
C VAL A 374 12.74 -4.73 18.67
N ASP A 375 12.41 -3.94 17.65
CA ASP A 375 13.33 -2.96 17.06
C ASP A 375 13.71 -1.87 18.08
N LEU A 376 12.75 -1.32 18.83
CA LEU A 376 13.00 -0.32 19.87
C LEU A 376 13.95 -0.83 20.96
N LEU A 377 13.65 -2.00 21.53
CA LEU A 377 14.44 -2.62 22.59
C LEU A 377 15.82 -3.07 22.08
N GLY A 378 15.86 -3.64 20.87
CA GLY A 378 17.08 -4.07 20.21
C GLY A 378 18.05 -2.91 19.97
N ARG A 379 17.56 -1.77 19.45
CA ARG A 379 18.37 -0.55 19.27
C ARG A 379 18.87 0.02 20.60
N ALA A 380 18.03 -0.03 21.64
CA ALA A 380 18.37 0.45 22.98
C ALA A 380 19.34 -0.46 23.77
N GLY A 381 19.72 -1.62 23.23
CA GLY A 381 20.61 -2.58 23.91
C GLY A 381 19.90 -3.52 24.89
N LEU A 382 18.57 -3.47 24.95
CA LEU A 382 17.73 -4.31 25.80
C LEU A 382 17.40 -5.65 25.10
N VAL A 383 18.41 -6.31 24.55
CA VAL A 383 18.27 -7.47 23.64
C VAL A 383 17.54 -8.64 24.30
N PHE A 384 17.87 -8.97 25.55
CA PHE A 384 17.19 -10.05 26.29
C PHE A 384 15.73 -9.75 26.55
N GLU A 385 15.39 -8.48 26.70
CA GLU A 385 14.01 -8.08 26.87
C GLU A 385 13.24 -8.16 25.56
N ALA A 386 13.87 -7.81 24.43
CA ALA A 386 13.29 -8.02 23.11
C ALA A 386 12.97 -9.51 22.88
N ILE A 387 13.85 -10.42 23.31
CA ILE A 387 13.59 -11.86 23.27
C ILE A 387 12.40 -12.23 24.15
N LYS A 388 12.32 -11.69 25.36
CA LYS A 388 11.18 -11.92 26.26
C LYS A 388 9.85 -11.43 25.65
N VAL A 389 9.86 -10.33 24.90
CA VAL A 389 8.69 -9.88 24.14
C VAL A 389 8.27 -10.94 23.12
N ILE A 390 9.23 -11.48 22.36
CA ILE A 390 8.97 -12.54 21.36
C ILE A 390 8.43 -13.82 22.00
N GLU A 391 9.00 -14.24 23.13
CA GLU A 391 8.60 -15.47 23.83
C GLU A 391 7.20 -15.38 24.45
N ASN A 392 6.73 -14.18 24.79
CA ASN A 392 5.41 -13.96 25.38
C ASN A 392 4.32 -13.61 24.34
N MET A 393 4.62 -13.68 23.04
CA MET A 393 3.65 -13.38 21.99
C MET A 393 2.49 -14.38 22.01
N ALA A 394 1.27 -13.87 21.83
CA ALA A 394 0.08 -14.70 21.63
C ALA A 394 0.03 -15.36 20.23
N ILE A 395 0.84 -14.87 19.29
CA ILE A 395 0.94 -15.34 17.90
C ILE A 395 2.32 -15.92 17.64
N SER A 396 2.41 -16.86 16.69
CA SER A 396 3.70 -17.46 16.31
C SER A 396 4.63 -16.38 15.74
N PRO A 397 5.88 -16.26 16.24
CA PRO A 397 6.78 -15.20 15.81
C PRO A 397 7.29 -15.43 14.38
N ASP A 398 7.27 -14.37 13.58
CA ASP A 398 7.86 -14.33 12.24
C ASP A 398 9.39 -14.34 12.32
N PRO A 399 10.11 -15.07 11.43
CA PRO A 399 11.56 -14.89 11.20
C PRO A 399 12.07 -13.44 11.22
N VAL A 400 11.29 -12.46 10.76
CA VAL A 400 11.66 -11.04 10.76
C VAL A 400 11.99 -10.52 12.18
N LEU A 401 11.27 -10.95 13.22
CA LEU A 401 11.53 -10.51 14.60
C LEU A 401 12.88 -11.02 15.10
N TRP A 402 13.21 -12.26 14.81
CA TRP A 402 14.51 -12.84 15.14
C TRP A 402 15.64 -12.18 14.34
N ALA A 403 15.38 -11.76 13.10
CA ALA A 403 16.35 -11.00 12.31
C ALA A 403 16.64 -9.61 12.91
N MET A 404 15.64 -8.95 13.52
CA MET A 404 15.84 -7.71 14.27
C MET A 404 16.72 -7.94 15.51
N VAL A 405 16.49 -9.02 16.26
CA VAL A 405 17.34 -9.40 17.40
C VAL A 405 18.77 -9.72 16.95
N LEU A 406 18.95 -10.43 15.82
CA LEU A 406 20.27 -10.69 15.24
C LEU A 406 21.00 -9.38 14.89
N CYS A 407 20.28 -8.40 14.34
CA CYS A 407 20.82 -7.07 14.07
C CYS A 407 21.25 -6.37 15.37
N ALA A 408 20.46 -6.48 16.44
CA ALA A 408 20.80 -5.93 17.75
C ALA A 408 22.04 -6.62 18.36
N CYS A 409 22.18 -7.95 18.22
CA CYS A 409 23.38 -8.68 18.63
C CYS A 409 24.64 -8.17 17.92
N ARG A 410 24.53 -7.84 16.62
CA ARG A 410 25.63 -7.24 15.85
C ARG A 410 26.01 -5.85 16.38
N ILE A 411 25.02 -5.01 16.68
CA ILE A 411 25.23 -3.63 17.15
C ILE A 411 25.86 -3.62 18.55
N HIS A 412 25.37 -4.47 19.45
CA HIS A 412 25.78 -4.49 20.86
C HIS A 412 26.87 -5.51 21.19
N GLY A 413 27.39 -6.23 20.20
CA GLY A 413 28.51 -7.15 20.36
C GLY A 413 28.17 -8.40 21.18
N LEU A 414 27.09 -9.12 20.82
CA LEU A 414 26.65 -10.36 21.47
C LEU A 414 26.83 -11.57 20.53
N PRO A 415 28.07 -12.07 20.32
CA PRO A 415 28.36 -13.03 19.26
C PRO A 415 27.76 -14.41 19.49
N GLU A 416 27.74 -14.93 20.73
CA GLU A 416 27.20 -16.27 21.02
C GLU A 416 25.70 -16.34 20.76
N LEU A 417 24.97 -15.31 21.17
CA LEU A 417 23.53 -15.18 20.93
C LEU A 417 23.25 -14.96 19.43
N GLY A 418 24.04 -14.11 18.79
CA GLY A 418 23.97 -13.86 17.35
C GLY A 418 24.18 -15.11 16.51
N GLU A 419 25.14 -15.96 16.88
CA GLU A 419 25.41 -17.24 16.24
C GLU A 419 24.20 -18.19 16.34
N LYS A 420 23.65 -18.36 17.54
CA LYS A 420 22.47 -19.22 17.76
C LYS A 420 21.27 -18.78 16.92
N ILE A 421 20.97 -17.47 16.92
CA ILE A 421 19.83 -16.91 16.17
C ILE A 421 20.09 -16.98 14.66
N GLY A 422 21.29 -16.62 14.21
CA GLY A 422 21.67 -16.62 12.80
C GLY A 422 21.56 -18.01 12.18
N ASN A 423 22.05 -19.05 12.86
CA ASN A 423 21.95 -20.43 12.38
C ASN A 423 20.48 -20.88 12.27
N ARG A 424 19.65 -20.57 13.28
CA ARG A 424 18.22 -20.88 13.24
C ARG A 424 17.49 -20.20 12.08
N LEU A 425 17.81 -18.93 11.80
CA LEU A 425 17.22 -18.19 10.69
C LEU A 425 17.62 -18.78 9.33
N ILE A 426 18.87 -19.19 9.18
CA ILE A 426 19.38 -19.87 7.98
C ILE A 426 18.73 -21.25 7.76
N GLU A 427 18.33 -21.93 8.82
CA GLU A 427 17.57 -23.19 8.74
C GLU A 427 16.11 -22.95 8.33
N LEU A 428 15.49 -21.87 8.83
CA LEU A 428 14.10 -21.51 8.53
C LEU A 428 13.92 -20.97 7.11
N ASP A 429 14.81 -20.07 6.68
CA ASP A 429 14.85 -19.57 5.31
C ASP A 429 16.28 -19.66 4.73
N PRO A 430 16.59 -20.81 4.10
CA PRO A 430 17.86 -21.02 3.40
C PRO A 430 18.17 -20.07 2.26
N THR A 431 17.16 -19.39 1.71
CA THR A 431 17.27 -18.62 0.46
C THR A 431 17.50 -17.14 0.69
N TYR A 432 17.25 -16.65 1.90
CA TYR A 432 17.42 -15.24 2.23
C TYR A 432 18.89 -14.89 2.58
N ASP A 433 19.53 -14.13 1.69
CA ASP A 433 20.94 -13.74 1.80
C ASP A 433 21.24 -12.90 3.05
N GLY A 434 20.28 -12.10 3.51
CA GLY A 434 20.45 -11.19 4.63
C GLY A 434 20.88 -11.87 5.93
N HIS A 435 20.41 -13.09 6.21
CA HIS A 435 20.78 -13.83 7.42
C HIS A 435 22.27 -14.21 7.43
N TYR A 436 22.78 -14.68 6.29
CA TYR A 436 24.19 -15.01 6.11
C TYR A 436 25.09 -13.78 6.25
N VAL A 437 24.68 -12.66 5.64
CA VAL A 437 25.45 -11.41 5.68
C VAL A 437 25.54 -10.85 7.10
N GLN A 438 24.44 -10.87 7.87
CA GLN A 438 24.45 -10.41 9.27
C GLN A 438 25.31 -11.32 10.15
N LEU A 439 25.18 -12.64 10.01
CA LEU A 439 25.97 -13.61 10.80
C LEU A 439 27.47 -13.50 10.47
N ALA A 440 27.84 -13.41 9.19
CA ALA A 440 29.22 -13.16 8.78
C ALA A 440 29.78 -11.84 9.35
N SER A 441 28.95 -10.78 9.43
CA SER A 441 29.36 -9.53 10.05
C SER A 441 29.61 -9.67 11.56
N ILE A 442 28.83 -10.49 12.27
CA ILE A 442 29.03 -10.76 13.70
C ILE A 442 30.36 -11.49 13.94
N TYR A 443 30.66 -12.50 13.12
CA TYR A 443 31.95 -13.20 13.18
C TYR A 443 33.13 -12.28 12.87
N ALA A 444 33.01 -11.42 11.86
CA ALA A 444 34.04 -10.45 11.51
C ALA A 444 34.31 -9.44 12.64
N ASN A 445 33.24 -8.90 13.26
CA ASN A 445 33.37 -8.02 14.44
C ASN A 445 34.09 -8.71 15.60
N SER A 446 33.93 -10.04 15.71
CA SER A 446 34.58 -10.89 16.72
C SER A 446 35.95 -11.42 16.26
N ARG A 447 36.46 -10.96 15.11
CA ARG A 447 37.71 -11.39 14.47
C ARG A 447 37.80 -12.90 14.18
N LYS A 448 36.67 -13.59 14.03
CA LYS A 448 36.60 -15.03 13.70
C LYS A 448 36.52 -15.24 12.18
N TRP A 449 37.61 -15.02 11.47
CA TRP A 449 37.62 -15.04 10.00
C TRP A 449 37.33 -16.41 9.38
N GLU A 450 37.70 -17.51 10.04
CA GLU A 450 37.37 -18.86 9.59
C GLU A 450 35.85 -19.09 9.52
N ASP A 451 35.11 -18.57 10.51
CA ASP A 451 33.65 -18.65 10.54
C ASP A 451 33.02 -17.78 9.44
N VAL A 452 33.60 -16.61 9.14
CA VAL A 452 33.16 -15.75 8.01
C VAL A 452 33.26 -16.52 6.69
N VAL A 453 34.39 -17.18 6.45
CA VAL A 453 34.60 -17.99 5.24
C VAL A 453 33.62 -19.15 5.18
N ARG A 454 33.37 -19.83 6.31
CA ARG A 454 32.40 -20.93 6.40
C ARG A 454 30.99 -20.48 6.00
N VAL A 455 30.50 -19.38 6.57
CA VAL A 455 29.14 -18.86 6.28
C VAL A 455 29.01 -18.44 4.82
N ARG A 456 30.04 -17.80 4.24
CA ARG A 456 30.03 -17.42 2.83
C ARG A 456 30.05 -18.61 1.88
N ARG A 457 30.79 -19.66 2.23
CA ARG A 457 30.78 -20.92 1.47
C ARG A 457 29.39 -21.55 1.50
N LEU A 458 28.78 -21.62 2.68
CA LEU A 458 27.42 -22.14 2.86
C LEU A 458 26.40 -21.34 2.03
N MET A 459 26.52 -20.02 1.98
CA MET A 459 25.69 -19.15 1.17
C MET A 459 25.83 -19.46 -0.34
N ALA A 460 27.06 -19.64 -0.82
CA ALA A 460 27.34 -19.99 -2.21
C ALA A 460 26.84 -21.40 -2.58
N GLU A 461 27.00 -22.39 -1.69
CA GLU A 461 26.50 -23.76 -1.88
C GLU A 461 24.98 -23.82 -2.05
N ARG A 462 24.25 -22.86 -1.46
CA ARG A 462 22.79 -22.73 -1.60
C ARG A 462 22.36 -21.83 -2.76
N ASN A 463 23.25 -21.52 -3.71
CA ASN A 463 23.01 -20.63 -4.86
C ASN A 463 22.43 -19.26 -4.46
N THR A 464 22.70 -18.81 -3.24
CA THR A 464 22.23 -17.52 -2.74
C THR A 464 23.34 -16.50 -2.91
N SER A 465 23.06 -15.35 -3.51
CA SER A 465 24.04 -14.28 -3.71
C SER A 465 23.58 -13.00 -3.03
N LYS A 466 24.56 -12.17 -2.62
CA LYS A 466 24.27 -10.91 -1.93
C LYS A 466 23.53 -9.98 -2.87
N VAL A 467 22.40 -9.44 -2.44
CA VAL A 467 21.68 -8.43 -3.22
C VAL A 467 22.58 -7.21 -3.43
N ALA A 468 22.74 -6.80 -4.68
CA ALA A 468 23.50 -5.61 -5.02
C ALA A 468 22.83 -4.35 -4.46
N GLY A 469 23.62 -3.52 -3.78
CA GLY A 469 23.16 -2.20 -3.34
C GLY A 469 23.01 -1.27 -4.54
N TRP A 470 21.84 -0.62 -4.64
CA TRP A 470 21.58 0.40 -5.63
C TRP A 470 20.99 1.66 -5.00
N SER A 471 21.20 2.78 -5.69
CA SER A 471 20.67 4.09 -5.35
C SER A 471 19.96 4.70 -6.55
N LEU A 472 18.83 5.34 -6.32
CA LEU A 472 18.04 6.08 -7.32
C LEU A 472 18.07 7.57 -6.99
N ILE A 473 18.07 8.39 -8.04
CA ILE A 473 17.89 9.84 -7.96
C ILE A 473 16.97 10.28 -9.11
N GLU A 474 15.96 11.08 -8.78
CA GLU A 474 15.12 11.76 -9.76
C GLU A 474 15.76 13.13 -10.06
N ALA A 475 16.10 13.36 -11.32
CA ALA A 475 16.67 14.61 -11.79
C ALA A 475 16.37 14.80 -13.29
N GLN A 476 16.13 16.05 -13.70
CA GLN A 476 15.88 16.40 -15.10
C GLN A 476 14.69 15.62 -15.71
N GLY A 477 13.67 15.29 -14.90
CA GLY A 477 12.50 14.52 -15.33
C GLY A 477 12.76 13.03 -15.61
N LYS A 478 13.91 12.48 -15.19
CA LYS A 478 14.26 11.07 -15.31
C LYS A 478 14.71 10.48 -13.98
N VAL A 479 14.52 9.16 -13.83
CA VAL A 479 15.05 8.39 -12.70
C VAL A 479 16.36 7.75 -13.12
N HIS A 480 17.44 8.11 -12.44
CA HIS A 480 18.78 7.57 -12.68
C HIS A 480 19.10 6.50 -11.64
N ARG A 481 19.53 5.33 -12.10
CA ARG A 481 19.88 4.19 -11.24
C ARG A 481 21.39 3.95 -11.23
N PHE A 482 21.94 3.85 -10.03
CA PHE A 482 23.34 3.54 -9.79
C PHE A 482 23.46 2.24 -9.00
N VAL A 483 24.20 1.27 -9.53
CA VAL A 483 24.45 -0.02 -8.88
C VAL A 483 25.92 -0.09 -8.48
N ALA A 484 26.20 -0.47 -7.23
CA ALA A 484 27.58 -0.58 -6.75
C ALA A 484 28.39 -1.56 -7.64
N GLY A 485 29.57 -1.12 -8.11
CA GLY A 485 30.44 -1.92 -8.98
C GLY A 485 30.09 -1.94 -10.46
N HIS A 486 28.93 -1.41 -10.88
CA HIS A 486 28.57 -1.25 -12.29
C HIS A 486 28.67 0.22 -12.70
N GLY A 487 29.59 0.53 -13.61
CA GLY A 487 29.91 1.90 -14.04
C GLY A 487 29.12 2.41 -15.25
N GLU A 488 28.04 1.74 -15.65
CA GLU A 488 27.29 2.09 -16.85
C GLU A 488 26.28 3.20 -16.56
N HIS A 489 26.63 4.42 -16.95
CA HIS A 489 25.75 5.58 -16.98
C HIS A 489 26.17 6.48 -18.16
N GLU A 490 25.23 7.15 -18.82
CA GLU A 490 25.51 8.03 -19.98
C GLU A 490 26.58 9.10 -19.67
N GLN A 491 26.64 9.55 -18.41
CA GLN A 491 27.56 10.58 -17.91
C GLN A 491 28.61 10.02 -16.92
N SER A 492 29.05 8.77 -17.11
CA SER A 492 29.97 8.09 -16.18
C SER A 492 31.30 8.86 -15.98
N LEU A 493 31.84 9.46 -17.04
CA LEU A 493 33.10 10.21 -16.99
C LEU A 493 32.98 11.48 -16.14
N GLU A 494 31.87 12.23 -16.27
CA GLU A 494 31.60 13.43 -15.48
C GLU A 494 31.39 13.08 -14.01
N ILE A 495 30.69 11.98 -13.73
CA ILE A 495 30.46 11.48 -12.37
C ILE A 495 31.79 11.12 -11.71
N GLN A 496 32.68 10.43 -12.42
CA GLN A 496 34.02 10.10 -11.91
C GLN A 496 34.83 11.36 -11.56
N LYS A 497 34.86 12.36 -12.44
CA LYS A 497 35.51 13.64 -12.17
C LYS A 497 34.90 14.35 -10.95
N MET A 498 33.58 14.29 -10.77
CA MET A 498 32.93 14.87 -9.60
C MET A 498 33.29 14.11 -8.31
N LEU A 499 33.41 12.78 -8.37
CA LEU A 499 33.89 11.99 -7.23
C LEU A 499 35.31 12.41 -6.82
N GLU A 500 36.22 12.63 -7.76
CA GLU A 500 37.58 13.13 -7.46
C GLU A 500 37.56 14.50 -6.76
N ILE A 501 36.66 15.40 -7.21
CA ILE A 501 36.45 16.72 -6.57
C ILE A 501 35.93 16.55 -5.14
N ILE A 502 34.96 15.65 -4.94
CA ILE A 502 34.41 15.33 -3.62
C ILE A 502 35.53 14.81 -2.72
N GLU A 503 36.32 13.84 -3.18
CA GLU A 503 37.41 13.25 -2.40
C GLU A 503 38.46 14.28 -2.00
N THR A 504 38.91 15.12 -2.93
CA THR A 504 39.88 16.19 -2.66
C THR A 504 39.39 17.13 -1.57
N ARG A 505 38.11 17.53 -1.64
CA ARG A 505 37.48 18.42 -0.68
C ARG A 505 37.23 17.75 0.69
N LEU A 506 36.87 16.48 0.70
CA LEU A 506 36.69 15.69 1.91
C LEU A 506 38.04 15.48 2.64
N ALA A 507 39.11 15.18 1.90
CA ALA A 507 40.46 15.05 2.44
C ALA A 507 40.92 16.36 3.08
N ALA A 508 40.71 17.50 2.41
CA ALA A 508 41.01 18.83 2.96
C ALA A 508 40.19 19.15 4.23
N ALA A 509 39.02 18.55 4.40
CA ALA A 509 38.17 18.67 5.58
C ALA A 509 38.48 17.63 6.68
N GLY A 510 39.49 16.77 6.48
CA GLY A 510 39.92 15.77 7.46
C GLY A 510 39.11 14.48 7.49
N TYR A 511 38.46 14.11 6.39
CA TYR A 511 37.73 12.84 6.28
C TYR A 511 38.68 11.63 6.27
N VAL A 512 38.37 10.61 7.08
CA VAL A 512 39.07 9.32 7.11
C VAL A 512 38.07 8.18 6.83
N PRO A 513 38.26 7.37 5.77
CA PRO A 513 37.37 6.25 5.46
C PRO A 513 37.28 5.21 6.59
N ASN A 514 36.08 4.69 6.85
CA ASN A 514 35.91 3.55 7.76
C ASN A 514 35.81 2.24 6.98
N VAL A 515 36.91 1.48 6.97
CA VAL A 515 37.03 0.19 6.26
C VAL A 515 36.42 -1.01 6.98
N SER A 516 35.95 -0.85 8.22
CA SER A 516 35.40 -1.96 9.03
C SER A 516 34.24 -2.74 8.39
N PRO A 517 33.35 -2.13 7.56
CA PRO A 517 32.27 -2.86 6.90
C PRO A 517 32.72 -3.75 5.74
N VAL A 518 33.96 -3.63 5.27
CA VAL A 518 34.50 -4.47 4.19
C VAL A 518 34.97 -5.78 4.79
N LEU A 519 34.05 -6.74 4.80
CA LEU A 519 34.23 -8.08 5.38
C LEU A 519 35.11 -9.01 4.51
N HIS A 520 36.14 -8.48 3.87
CA HIS A 520 37.11 -9.25 3.09
C HIS A 520 38.47 -9.16 3.78
N ASP A 521 39.22 -10.26 3.79
CA ASP A 521 40.60 -10.27 4.25
C ASP A 521 41.53 -9.74 3.15
N ILE A 522 41.38 -8.45 2.85
CA ILE A 522 42.11 -7.70 1.83
C ILE A 522 42.79 -6.49 2.48
N GLY A 523 43.80 -5.94 1.81
CA GLY A 523 44.56 -4.77 2.29
C GLY A 523 43.67 -3.55 2.51
N GLU A 524 44.06 -2.65 3.43
CA GLU A 524 43.26 -1.47 3.77
C GLU A 524 42.96 -0.58 2.56
N GLU A 525 43.92 -0.40 1.64
CA GLU A 525 43.72 0.36 0.39
C GLU A 525 42.64 -0.26 -0.53
N GLU A 526 42.55 -1.59 -0.60
CA GLU A 526 41.51 -2.27 -1.40
C GLU A 526 40.14 -2.17 -0.74
N LYS A 527 40.09 -2.16 0.61
CA LYS A 527 38.86 -1.89 1.36
C LYS A 527 38.38 -0.46 1.14
N GLU A 528 39.29 0.52 1.16
CA GLU A 528 38.96 1.92 0.86
C GLU A 528 38.42 2.08 -0.56
N ASN A 529 39.05 1.42 -1.55
CA ASN A 529 38.57 1.46 -2.93
C ASN A 529 37.20 0.82 -3.10
N ALA A 530 36.90 -0.27 -2.39
CA ALA A 530 35.56 -0.89 -2.42
C ALA A 530 34.46 0.05 -1.90
N ILE A 531 34.77 0.89 -0.92
CA ILE A 531 33.83 1.86 -0.33
C ILE A 531 33.59 3.05 -1.26
N LYS A 532 34.60 3.47 -2.02
CA LYS A 532 34.50 4.60 -2.96
C LYS A 532 33.46 4.37 -4.06
N VAL A 533 33.21 3.12 -4.44
CA VAL A 533 32.25 2.75 -5.51
C VAL A 533 30.84 2.42 -4.97
N HIS A 534 30.52 2.84 -3.74
CA HIS A 534 29.16 2.70 -3.22
C HIS A 534 28.15 3.51 -4.05
N SER A 535 26.98 2.91 -4.29
CA SER A 535 25.91 3.49 -5.11
C SER A 535 25.47 4.88 -4.67
N GLU A 536 25.52 5.15 -3.36
CA GLU A 536 25.13 6.44 -2.78
C GLU A 536 26.09 7.54 -3.20
N ARG A 537 27.39 7.26 -3.23
CA ARG A 537 28.40 8.25 -3.62
C ARG A 537 28.25 8.61 -5.09
N LEU A 538 28.00 7.63 -5.95
CA LEU A 538 27.69 7.84 -7.37
C LEU A 538 26.44 8.73 -7.54
N ALA A 539 25.36 8.42 -6.81
CA ALA A 539 24.13 9.20 -6.85
C ALA A 539 24.31 10.63 -6.31
N ILE A 540 25.09 10.84 -5.24
CA ILE A 540 25.41 12.17 -4.70
C ILE A 540 26.24 12.97 -5.71
N ALA A 541 27.27 12.36 -6.29
CA ALA A 541 28.13 13.01 -7.29
C ALA A 541 27.32 13.44 -8.52
N PHE A 542 26.46 12.55 -9.03
CA PHE A 542 25.51 12.88 -10.09
C PHE A 542 24.57 14.02 -9.68
N GLY A 543 23.98 13.94 -8.48
CA GLY A 543 23.12 15.00 -7.95
C GLY A 543 23.82 16.36 -7.91
N LEU A 544 25.07 16.42 -7.44
CA LEU A 544 25.87 17.66 -7.40
C LEU A 544 26.16 18.22 -8.79
N LEU A 545 26.29 17.36 -9.81
CA LEU A 545 26.52 17.78 -11.20
C LEU A 545 25.26 18.39 -11.83
N VAL A 546 24.11 17.76 -11.66
CA VAL A 546 22.90 18.08 -12.45
C VAL A 546 21.93 19.02 -11.75
N THR A 547 22.05 19.21 -10.43
CA THR A 547 21.13 20.05 -9.66
C THR A 547 21.78 21.38 -9.26
N GLY A 548 21.03 22.47 -9.44
CA GLY A 548 21.51 23.82 -9.18
C GLY A 548 21.89 24.08 -7.70
N PRO A 549 22.77 25.07 -7.43
CA PRO A 549 23.12 25.48 -6.08
C PRO A 549 21.89 25.74 -5.21
N GLY A 550 21.92 25.27 -3.95
CA GLY A 550 20.80 25.42 -3.00
C GLY A 550 19.67 24.40 -3.17
N SER A 551 19.64 23.61 -4.26
CA SER A 551 18.64 22.54 -4.40
C SER A 551 18.94 21.36 -3.46
N CYS A 552 17.90 20.75 -2.89
CA CYS A 552 18.07 19.52 -2.11
C CYS A 552 18.26 18.32 -3.03
N ILE A 553 19.28 17.50 -2.76
CA ILE A 553 19.51 16.21 -3.45
C ILE A 553 18.72 15.14 -2.72
N ARG A 554 17.95 14.31 -3.43
CA ARG A 554 17.14 13.24 -2.85
C ARG A 554 17.54 11.91 -3.44
N ILE A 555 17.85 10.96 -2.58
CA ILE A 555 18.36 9.64 -2.97
C ILE A 555 17.52 8.56 -2.30
N VAL A 556 17.13 7.54 -3.05
CA VAL A 556 16.50 6.32 -2.52
C VAL A 556 17.49 5.18 -2.61
N LYS A 557 17.70 4.47 -1.51
CA LYS A 557 18.56 3.29 -1.42
C LYS A 557 17.72 2.06 -1.06
N ASN A 558 17.97 0.94 -1.75
CA ASN A 558 17.26 -0.31 -1.46
C ASN A 558 17.70 -0.99 -0.17
N LEU A 559 18.96 -0.81 0.22
CA LEU A 559 19.53 -1.33 1.44
C LEU A 559 19.66 -0.22 2.48
N ARG A 560 19.86 -0.60 3.74
CA ARG A 560 20.25 0.35 4.80
C ARG A 560 21.56 1.04 4.42
N VAL A 561 21.66 2.35 4.64
CA VAL A 561 22.89 3.11 4.41
C VAL A 561 23.99 2.52 5.30
N CYS A 562 25.24 2.42 4.83
CA CYS A 562 26.33 1.94 5.68
C CYS A 562 26.91 3.09 6.52
N TRP A 563 27.62 2.77 7.60
CA TRP A 563 28.19 3.79 8.50
C TRP A 563 29.09 4.78 7.77
N ASP A 564 29.96 4.30 6.89
CA ASP A 564 30.84 5.16 6.09
C ASP A 564 30.05 6.09 5.17
N CYS A 565 29.10 5.58 4.37
CA CYS A 565 28.25 6.42 3.52
C CYS A 565 27.48 7.47 4.32
N HIS A 566 27.03 7.14 5.54
CA HIS A 566 26.36 8.09 6.42
C HIS A 566 27.29 9.24 6.84
N GLU A 567 28.51 8.93 7.30
CA GLU A 567 29.52 9.93 7.68
C GLU A 567 29.99 10.78 6.51
N VAL A 568 30.25 10.16 5.36
CA VAL A 568 30.60 10.86 4.12
C VAL A 568 29.52 11.84 3.73
N THR A 569 28.26 11.42 3.77
CA THR A 569 27.15 12.29 3.37
C THR A 569 27.06 13.50 4.29
N LYS A 570 27.22 13.33 5.61
CA LYS A 570 27.34 14.46 6.55
C LYS A 570 28.45 15.41 6.10
N MET A 571 29.66 14.91 5.88
CA MET A 571 30.80 15.74 5.48
C MET A 571 30.58 16.44 4.13
N ILE A 572 29.98 15.77 3.14
CA ILE A 572 29.62 16.39 1.85
C ILE A 572 28.68 17.57 2.07
N THR A 573 27.64 17.44 2.90
CA THR A 573 26.71 18.55 3.15
C THR A 573 27.38 19.78 3.76
N ARG A 574 28.39 19.56 4.62
CA ARG A 574 29.19 20.64 5.22
C ARG A 574 30.11 21.33 4.20
N VAL A 575 30.80 20.55 3.36
CA VAL A 575 31.83 21.08 2.45
C VAL A 575 31.24 21.66 1.17
N PHE A 576 30.13 21.13 0.70
CA PHE A 576 29.45 21.62 -0.50
C PHE A 576 28.29 22.57 -0.20
N GLY A 577 27.86 22.70 1.06
CA GLY A 577 26.74 23.55 1.44
C GLY A 577 25.41 23.10 0.81
N ARG A 578 25.18 21.78 0.76
CA ARG A 578 24.00 21.17 0.12
C ARG A 578 23.23 20.35 1.13
N GLU A 579 21.91 20.43 1.07
CA GLU A 579 21.02 19.51 1.78
C GLU A 579 20.88 18.21 0.96
N ILE A 580 21.06 17.08 1.64
CA ILE A 580 20.93 15.75 1.03
C ILE A 580 19.96 14.95 1.88
N ILE A 581 18.94 14.39 1.24
CA ILE A 581 17.98 13.49 1.89
C ILE A 581 18.18 12.10 1.31
N VAL A 582 18.47 11.13 2.17
CA VAL A 582 18.58 9.73 1.78
C VAL A 582 17.46 8.93 2.44
N ARG A 583 16.59 8.34 1.63
CA ARG A 583 15.63 7.32 2.07
C ARG A 583 16.31 5.97 1.96
N ASP A 584 16.50 5.29 3.08
CA ASP A 584 16.87 3.88 3.07
C ASP A 584 15.65 2.98 3.23
N GLY A 585 15.84 1.66 3.27
CA GLY A 585 14.75 0.69 3.42
C GLY A 585 13.91 0.84 4.69
N SER A 586 14.32 1.69 5.66
CA SER A 586 13.71 1.82 6.97
C SER A 586 13.33 3.25 7.38
N ARG A 587 14.00 4.29 6.88
CA ARG A 587 13.80 5.69 7.29
C ARG A 587 14.39 6.70 6.30
N PHE A 588 14.09 7.98 6.55
CA PHE A 588 14.81 9.10 5.96
C PHE A 588 15.93 9.59 6.87
N HIS A 589 17.02 9.97 6.22
CA HIS A 589 18.17 10.67 6.79
C HIS A 589 18.23 12.04 6.14
N HIS A 590 18.02 13.10 6.92
CA HIS A 590 18.12 14.48 6.46
C HIS A 590 19.49 15.01 6.84
N PHE A 591 20.38 15.09 5.85
CA PHE A 591 21.73 15.58 6.04
C PHE A 591 21.80 17.07 5.72
N LYS A 592 22.27 17.86 6.69
CA LYS A 592 22.42 19.30 6.56
C LYS A 592 23.55 19.77 7.47
N GLU A 593 24.46 20.58 6.92
CA GLU A 593 25.55 21.23 7.68
C GLU A 593 26.40 20.25 8.53
N GLY A 594 26.64 19.03 8.03
CA GLY A 594 27.42 18.03 8.75
C GLY A 594 26.65 17.25 9.82
N LYS A 595 25.33 17.41 9.90
CA LYS A 595 24.47 16.69 10.85
C LYS A 595 23.43 15.86 10.09
N CYS A 596 22.90 14.83 10.75
CA CYS A 596 21.79 14.03 10.25
C CYS A 596 20.61 14.09 11.23
N SER A 597 19.37 14.07 10.72
CA SER A 597 18.16 14.02 11.55
C SER A 597 18.06 12.77 12.43
N CYS A 598 18.84 11.72 12.17
CA CYS A 598 18.87 10.53 13.00
C CYS A 598 19.69 10.65 14.29
N LEU A 599 20.47 11.71 14.46
CA LEU A 599 21.37 11.91 15.61
C LEU A 599 22.32 10.72 15.84
N ASP A 600 22.75 10.07 14.75
CA ASP A 600 23.58 8.85 14.76
C ASP A 600 22.93 7.64 15.48
N TYR A 601 21.62 7.71 15.72
CA TYR A 601 20.78 6.63 16.25
C TYR A 601 19.90 6.06 15.13
N TRP A 602 20.43 5.12 14.35
CA TRP A 602 19.72 4.55 13.19
C TRP A 602 20.09 3.13 12.89
#